data_AF-A0A7I0HNW9-F1
#
_entry.id   AF-A0A7I0HNW9-F1
#
_cell.length_a   1.000
_cell.length_b   1.000
_cell.length_c   1.000
_cell.angle_alpha   90.00
_cell.angle_beta   90.00
_cell.angle_gamma   90.00
#
_symmetry.space_group_name_H-M   'P 1'
#
loop_
_entity.id
_entity.type
_entity.pdbx_description
1 polymer ?
#
loop_
_entity_poly.entity_id
_entity_poly.type
_entity_poly.pdbx_seq_one_letter_code
_entity_poly.pdbx_strand_id
1 'polypeptide(L)'
;MKPYLILFLLSSVLGLGFTSCNESKEIQAGESITSHPIEVTIKEKGKGKFALELYLPRDFGFQIEAPHRIFLSGSDGLKVTSADLKLNGPTHPKKIEYFEYVKPLTFQVEGKGKLQMEGKLFYCNFVKNICIPAKISKSFSI
;
A
#
# COMPACT_ATOMS: atom_id res chain seq x y z
N MET A 1 -50.67 -49.56 -47.87
CA MET A 1 -51.71 -48.66 -47.33
C MET A 1 -51.01 -47.40 -46.81
N LYS A 2 -51.44 -46.22 -47.28
CA LYS A 2 -51.27 -44.85 -46.73
C LYS A 2 -49.87 -44.37 -46.26
N PRO A 3 -49.31 -43.32 -46.88
CA PRO A 3 -48.27 -42.49 -46.27
C PRO A 3 -48.92 -41.37 -45.44
N TYR A 4 -48.41 -41.10 -44.23
CA TYR A 4 -48.73 -39.87 -43.51
C TYR A 4 -47.45 -39.20 -43.01
N LEU A 5 -47.10 -38.17 -43.78
CA LEU A 5 -46.44 -36.94 -43.40
C LEU A 5 -46.93 -36.43 -42.04
N ILE A 6 -46.07 -36.35 -41.03
CA ILE A 6 -46.19 -35.38 -39.94
C ILE A 6 -44.80 -34.82 -39.62
N LEU A 7 -44.71 -33.53 -39.88
CA LEU A 7 -43.67 -32.59 -39.51
C LEU A 7 -43.83 -32.25 -38.02
N PHE A 8 -42.78 -32.40 -37.21
CA PHE A 8 -42.70 -31.69 -35.93
C PHE A 8 -41.29 -31.13 -35.73
N LEU A 9 -41.22 -29.81 -35.88
CA LEU A 9 -40.18 -28.93 -35.40
C LEU A 9 -40.14 -29.01 -33.86
N LEU A 10 -38.98 -29.34 -33.30
CA LEU A 10 -38.64 -28.94 -31.94
C LEU A 10 -37.16 -28.53 -31.91
N SER A 11 -36.96 -27.24 -32.20
CA SER A 11 -35.78 -26.48 -31.84
C SER A 11 -35.76 -26.30 -30.33
N SER A 12 -34.74 -26.82 -29.63
CA SER A 12 -34.17 -26.26 -28.39
C SER A 12 -33.27 -27.26 -27.65
N VAL A 13 -31.95 -27.21 -27.87
CA VAL A 13 -30.95 -27.57 -26.86
C VAL A 13 -29.74 -26.64 -27.01
N LEU A 14 -29.87 -25.42 -26.50
CA LEU A 14 -28.72 -24.61 -26.10
C LEU A 14 -28.63 -24.75 -24.58
N GLY A 15 -27.67 -25.56 -24.12
CA GLY A 15 -27.56 -25.89 -22.71
C GLY A 15 -26.31 -26.70 -22.39
N LEU A 16 -25.13 -26.09 -22.51
CA LEU A 16 -24.04 -26.35 -21.58
C LEU A 16 -23.57 -25.00 -21.06
N GLY A 17 -24.17 -24.62 -19.93
CA GLY A 17 -23.69 -23.53 -19.10
C GLY A 17 -22.37 -23.94 -18.47
N PHE A 18 -21.30 -23.25 -18.84
CA PHE A 18 -20.10 -23.20 -18.00
C PHE A 18 -20.36 -22.16 -16.90
N THR A 19 -20.74 -22.66 -15.72
CA THR A 19 -20.56 -21.94 -14.47
C THR A 19 -19.06 -21.92 -14.17
N SER A 20 -18.36 -20.88 -14.62
CA SER A 20 -17.01 -20.59 -14.11
C SER A 20 -17.11 -19.38 -13.19
N CYS A 21 -17.12 -19.67 -11.90
CA CYS A 21 -17.01 -18.70 -10.83
C CYS A 21 -15.62 -18.06 -10.86
N ASN A 22 -15.61 -16.74 -10.67
CA ASN A 22 -14.52 -15.94 -10.13
C ASN A 22 -13.10 -16.38 -10.49
N GLU A 23 -12.51 -15.71 -11.46
CA GLU A 23 -11.11 -15.32 -11.27
C GLU A 23 -11.01 -13.81 -11.47
N SER A 24 -10.68 -13.17 -10.36
CA SER A 24 -10.33 -11.77 -10.19
C SER A 24 -9.60 -11.25 -11.43
N LYS A 25 -10.25 -10.35 -12.15
CA LYS A 25 -9.58 -9.46 -13.09
C LYS A 25 -8.73 -8.53 -12.24
N GLU A 26 -7.52 -8.97 -11.90
CA GLU A 26 -6.53 -8.14 -11.22
C GLU A 26 -6.23 -6.98 -12.16
N ILE A 27 -6.77 -5.84 -11.77
CA ILE A 27 -6.67 -4.58 -12.47
C ILE A 27 -5.20 -4.19 -12.48
N GLN A 28 -4.66 -4.16 -13.70
CA GLN A 28 -3.64 -3.22 -14.15
C GLN A 28 -2.42 -3.08 -13.22
N ALA A 29 -1.35 -3.79 -13.58
CA ALA A 29 0.00 -3.27 -13.49
C ALA A 29 0.08 -1.99 -14.34
N GLY A 30 -0.40 -0.88 -13.78
CA GLY A 30 -0.33 0.46 -14.34
C GLY A 30 0.48 1.30 -13.38
N GLU A 31 1.70 1.62 -13.79
CA GLU A 31 2.57 2.72 -13.35
C GLU A 31 2.60 3.04 -11.84
N SER A 32 3.79 2.95 -11.25
CA SER A 32 4.09 3.64 -9.99
C SER A 32 3.96 5.15 -10.18
N ILE A 33 2.72 5.66 -10.12
CA ILE A 33 2.46 7.09 -10.10
C ILE A 33 2.95 7.57 -8.74
N THR A 34 4.17 8.09 -8.72
CA THR A 34 4.69 8.90 -7.61
C THR A 34 3.90 10.21 -7.60
N SER A 35 2.70 10.20 -7.01
CA SER A 35 1.83 11.39 -6.90
C SER A 35 1.70 11.93 -5.48
N HIS A 36 2.30 11.25 -4.49
CA HIS A 36 2.26 11.69 -3.10
C HIS A 36 3.51 12.49 -2.72
N PRO A 37 3.38 13.53 -1.87
CA PRO A 37 4.49 14.39 -1.44
C PRO A 37 5.32 13.77 -0.29
N ILE A 38 5.03 12.53 0.10
CA ILE A 38 5.72 11.88 1.21
C ILE A 38 7.13 11.47 0.78
N GLU A 39 8.12 12.04 1.46
CA GLU A 39 9.53 11.66 1.33
C GLU A 39 9.89 10.65 2.42
N VAL A 40 10.63 9.61 2.01
CA VAL A 40 11.09 8.55 2.92
C VAL A 40 12.60 8.52 2.86
N THR A 41 13.24 8.56 4.04
CA THR A 41 14.68 8.41 4.15
C THR A 41 15.03 7.38 5.23
N ILE A 42 16.18 6.72 5.09
CA ILE A 42 16.69 5.77 6.07
C ILE A 42 18.04 6.27 6.56
N LYS A 43 18.22 6.28 7.88
CA LYS A 43 19.48 6.64 8.54
C LYS A 43 19.95 5.48 9.40
N GLU A 44 21.22 5.12 9.28
CA GLU A 44 21.87 4.20 10.21
C GLU A 44 22.08 4.90 11.56
N LYS A 45 21.70 4.24 12.65
CA LYS A 45 21.87 4.72 14.04
C LYS A 45 22.94 3.92 14.79
N GLY A 46 23.33 2.77 14.27
CA GLY A 46 24.35 1.89 14.82
C GLY A 46 24.33 0.55 14.09
N LYS A 47 25.24 -0.35 14.45
CA LYS A 47 25.38 -1.65 13.78
C LYS A 47 24.05 -2.44 13.76
N GLY A 48 23.46 -2.60 12.57
CA GLY A 48 22.19 -3.30 12.37
C GLY A 48 20.95 -2.54 12.88
N LYS A 49 21.08 -1.28 13.31
CA LYS A 49 19.99 -0.43 13.81
C LYS A 49 19.78 0.77 12.91
N PHE A 50 18.57 0.93 12.43
CA PHE A 50 18.20 1.95 11.46
C PHE A 50 16.99 2.75 11.94
N ALA A 51 16.86 3.96 11.40
CA ALA A 51 15.72 4.83 11.59
C ALA A 51 15.16 5.22 10.23
N LEU A 52 13.86 4.98 10.04
CA LEU A 52 13.08 5.42 8.90
C LEU A 52 12.43 6.76 9.26
N GLU A 53 12.70 7.77 8.45
CA GLU A 53 12.16 9.12 8.64
C GLU A 53 11.18 9.43 7.50
N LEU A 54 10.01 9.94 7.89
CA LEU A 54 8.94 10.35 6.98
C LEU A 54 8.81 11.86 7.01
N TYR A 55 8.88 12.47 5.84
CA TYR A 55 8.77 13.91 5.69
C TYR A 55 7.61 14.28 4.78
N LEU A 56 6.95 15.37 5.14
CA LEU A 56 5.91 16.02 4.36
C LEU A 56 6.28 17.50 4.20
N PRO A 57 5.94 18.14 3.07
CA PRO A 57 6.14 19.57 2.90
C PRO A 57 5.28 20.40 3.88
N ARG A 58 5.61 21.68 4.05
CA ARG A 58 5.04 22.61 5.05
C ARG A 58 3.50 22.68 5.10
N ASP A 59 2.82 22.40 3.99
CA ASP A 59 1.36 22.49 3.87
C ASP A 59 0.64 21.14 3.98
N PHE A 60 1.35 20.10 4.42
CA PHE A 60 0.81 18.77 4.58
C PHE A 60 1.04 18.24 5.99
N GLY A 61 0.17 17.32 6.43
CA GLY A 61 0.35 16.64 7.70
C GLY A 61 -0.25 15.24 7.69
N PHE A 62 0.30 14.37 8.53
CA PHE A 62 -0.24 13.04 8.78
C PHE A 62 -1.36 13.12 9.82
N GLN A 63 -2.49 12.48 9.55
CA GLN A 63 -3.61 12.45 10.49
C GLN A 63 -3.33 11.50 11.65
N ILE A 64 -3.60 11.91 12.89
CA ILE A 64 -3.25 11.13 14.09
C ILE A 64 -4.09 9.86 14.19
N GLU A 65 -5.40 9.96 13.99
CA GLU A 65 -6.34 8.85 14.15
C GLU A 65 -6.43 7.92 12.93
N ALA A 66 -5.72 8.25 11.85
CA ALA A 66 -5.81 7.47 10.62
C ALA A 66 -5.06 6.13 10.75
N PRO A 67 -5.54 5.06 10.09
CA PRO A 67 -4.98 3.72 10.21
C PRO A 67 -3.74 3.52 9.33
N HIS A 68 -2.67 4.25 9.65
CA HIS A 68 -1.38 4.11 8.96
C HIS A 68 -0.79 2.73 9.14
N ARG A 69 -0.23 2.17 8.06
CA ARG A 69 0.48 0.89 8.08
C ARG A 69 1.75 1.00 7.28
N ILE A 70 2.86 0.58 7.87
CA ILE A 70 4.15 0.43 7.18
C ILE A 70 4.62 -0.98 7.45
N PHE A 71 5.11 -1.61 6.39
CA PHE A 71 5.69 -2.94 6.39
C PHE A 71 7.10 -2.86 5.83
N LEU A 72 8.02 -3.57 6.49
CA LEU A 72 9.40 -3.71 6.06
C LEU A 72 9.69 -5.19 5.85
N SER A 73 10.26 -5.52 4.71
CA SER A 73 10.77 -6.85 4.42
C SER A 73 12.19 -6.77 3.90
N GLY A 74 12.99 -7.80 4.22
CA GLY A 74 14.33 -7.95 3.70
C GLY A 74 14.37 -9.00 2.59
N SER A 75 15.23 -8.80 1.61
CA SER A 75 15.57 -9.77 0.58
C SER A 75 17.09 -9.82 0.39
N ASP A 76 17.56 -10.78 -0.41
CA ASP A 76 18.98 -10.95 -0.76
C ASP A 76 19.91 -11.15 0.46
N GLY A 77 19.42 -11.83 1.51
CA GLY A 77 20.19 -12.11 2.73
C GLY A 77 20.01 -11.10 3.86
N LEU A 78 19.22 -10.04 3.65
CA LEU A 78 18.79 -9.11 4.69
C LEU A 78 17.54 -9.66 5.41
N LYS A 79 17.54 -9.65 6.74
CA LYS A 79 16.39 -10.01 7.57
C LYS A 79 16.03 -8.88 8.51
N VAL A 80 14.76 -8.47 8.53
CA VAL A 80 14.24 -7.52 9.53
C VAL A 80 13.91 -8.29 10.80
N THR A 81 14.55 -7.95 11.92
CA THR A 81 14.39 -8.68 13.19
C THR A 81 13.42 -8.00 14.14
N SER A 82 13.34 -6.68 14.09
CA SER A 82 12.45 -5.88 14.91
C SER A 82 12.10 -4.60 14.17
N ALA A 83 10.85 -4.16 14.24
CA ALA A 83 10.43 -2.90 13.64
C ALA A 83 9.31 -2.27 14.48
N ASP A 84 9.54 -1.07 14.99
CA ASP A 84 8.51 -0.22 15.59
C ASP A 84 8.14 0.87 14.57
N LEU A 85 7.07 0.59 13.82
CA LEU A 85 6.66 1.37 12.66
C LEU A 85 5.36 2.14 12.90
N LYS A 86 4.96 2.32 14.16
CA LYS A 86 3.79 3.12 14.51
C LYS A 86 4.14 4.60 14.44
N LEU A 87 3.42 5.34 13.58
CA LEU A 87 3.56 6.79 13.52
C LEU A 87 3.24 7.40 14.89
N ASN A 88 4.17 8.22 15.38
CA ASN A 88 4.01 8.99 16.60
C ASN A 88 4.75 10.33 16.45
N GLY A 89 4.38 11.33 17.25
CA GLY A 89 4.90 12.68 17.11
C GLY A 89 4.12 13.69 17.95
N PRO A 90 4.62 14.92 18.08
CA PRO A 90 3.85 16.00 18.67
C PRO A 90 2.67 16.39 17.77
N THR A 91 1.62 16.89 18.41
CA THR A 91 0.41 17.38 17.74
C THR A 91 0.67 18.75 17.11
N HIS A 92 0.16 18.98 15.90
CA HIS A 92 0.33 20.24 15.19
C HIS A 92 -0.39 21.39 15.92
N PRO A 93 0.30 22.51 16.22
CA PRO A 93 -0.21 23.55 17.12
C PRO A 93 -1.48 24.26 16.61
N LYS A 94 -1.66 24.31 15.28
CA LYS A 94 -2.84 24.94 14.65
C LYS A 94 -3.93 23.94 14.26
N LYS A 95 -3.64 22.64 14.26
CA LYS A 95 -4.56 21.61 13.75
C LYS A 95 -4.36 20.31 14.54
N ILE A 96 -5.11 20.17 15.62
CA ILE A 96 -4.89 19.14 16.64
C ILE A 96 -5.07 17.69 16.15
N GLU A 97 -5.69 17.50 15.00
CA GLU A 97 -5.95 16.19 14.40
C GLU A 97 -4.73 15.62 13.64
N TYR A 98 -3.64 16.40 13.52
CA TYR A 98 -2.47 16.04 12.73
C TYR A 98 -1.19 16.07 13.55
N PHE A 99 -0.21 15.25 13.16
CA PHE A 99 1.15 15.36 13.66
C PHE A 99 1.83 16.61 13.10
N GLU A 100 2.56 17.34 13.95
CA GLU A 100 3.47 18.41 13.51
C GLU A 100 4.63 17.84 12.70
N TYR A 101 5.20 16.75 13.21
CA TYR A 101 6.16 15.91 12.53
C TYR A 101 6.05 14.48 13.07
N VAL A 102 6.47 13.51 12.28
CA VAL A 102 6.55 12.11 12.70
C VAL A 102 7.96 11.86 13.25
N LYS A 103 8.06 11.26 14.44
CA LYS A 103 9.37 10.87 14.98
C LYS A 103 9.95 9.72 14.14
N PRO A 104 11.29 9.60 14.07
CA PRO A 104 11.92 8.51 13.34
C PRO A 104 11.46 7.13 13.83
N LEU A 105 11.05 6.27 12.90
CA LEU A 105 10.58 4.92 13.16
C LEU A 105 11.78 3.97 13.19
N THR A 106 12.00 3.27 14.29
CA THR A 106 13.21 2.47 14.46
C THR A 106 13.00 1.02 14.06
N PHE A 107 13.97 0.45 13.37
CA PHE A 107 13.97 -0.96 13.01
C PHE A 107 15.39 -1.54 13.08
N GLN A 108 15.47 -2.86 13.20
CA GLN A 108 16.71 -3.61 13.28
C GLN A 108 16.74 -4.66 12.18
N VAL A 109 17.94 -4.85 11.63
CA VAL A 109 18.19 -5.81 10.55
C VAL A 109 19.44 -6.62 10.85
N GLU A 110 19.46 -7.82 10.29
CA GLU A 110 20.60 -8.72 10.28
C GLU A 110 20.96 -9.06 8.84
N GLY A 111 22.26 -9.16 8.56
CA GLY A 111 22.78 -9.39 7.21
C GLY A 111 22.91 -8.10 6.39
N LYS A 112 23.07 -8.28 5.09
CA LYS A 112 23.15 -7.22 4.07
C LYS A 112 22.27 -7.64 2.89
N GLY A 113 21.75 -6.68 2.14
CA GLY A 113 20.88 -6.97 1.01
C GLY A 113 19.96 -5.80 0.69
N LYS A 114 18.72 -6.11 0.33
CA LYS A 114 17.72 -5.08 0.00
C LYS A 114 16.62 -5.05 1.04
N LEU A 115 16.30 -3.85 1.49
CA LEU A 115 15.12 -3.57 2.30
C LEU A 115 14.00 -3.08 1.38
N GLN A 116 12.89 -3.79 1.36
CA GLN A 116 11.66 -3.34 0.74
C GLN A 116 10.78 -2.71 1.81
N MET A 117 10.28 -1.51 1.52
CA MET A 117 9.29 -0.80 2.32
C MET A 117 8.00 -0.71 1.52
N GLU A 118 6.92 -1.13 2.15
CA GLU A 118 5.56 -0.90 1.67
C GLU A 118 4.77 -0.16 2.73
N GLY A 119 3.93 0.79 2.33
CA GLY A 119 3.17 1.58 3.29
C GLY A 119 1.85 2.08 2.73
N LYS A 120 0.83 2.10 3.58
CA LYS A 120 -0.41 2.84 3.37
C LYS A 120 -0.49 3.94 4.42
N LEU A 121 -0.26 5.18 4.00
CA LEU A 121 -0.25 6.37 4.86
C LEU A 121 -1.38 7.31 4.50
N PHE A 122 -1.89 8.06 5.46
CA PHE A 122 -2.97 9.02 5.27
C PHE A 122 -2.50 10.43 5.58
N TYR A 123 -2.42 11.29 4.58
CA TYR A 123 -1.95 12.65 4.74
C TYR A 123 -2.99 13.63 4.22
N CYS A 124 -2.98 14.85 4.73
CA CYS A 124 -3.90 15.89 4.29
C CYS A 124 -3.12 17.11 3.80
N ASN A 125 -3.65 17.76 2.77
CA ASN A 125 -3.18 19.05 2.29
C ASN A 125 -4.01 20.14 2.97
N PHE A 126 -3.36 21.00 3.74
CA PHE A 126 -4.03 22.04 4.52
C PHE A 126 -4.56 23.19 3.68
N VAL A 127 -3.92 23.49 2.55
CA VAL A 127 -4.34 24.55 1.62
C VAL A 127 -5.61 24.14 0.87
N LYS A 128 -5.64 22.89 0.40
CA LYS A 128 -6.76 22.32 -0.36
C LYS A 128 -7.86 21.74 0.54
N ASN A 129 -7.59 21.58 1.83
CA ASN A 129 -8.47 20.97 2.81
C ASN A 129 -8.97 19.57 2.40
N ILE A 130 -8.06 18.75 1.86
CA ILE A 130 -8.34 17.37 1.41
C ILE A 130 -7.41 16.37 2.09
N CYS A 131 -7.91 15.18 2.37
CA CYS A 131 -7.16 14.06 2.92
C CYS A 131 -7.07 12.92 1.90
N ILE A 132 -5.86 12.39 1.70
CA ILE A 132 -5.54 11.48 0.61
C ILE A 132 -4.79 10.26 1.19
N PRO A 133 -5.22 9.03 0.86
CA PRO A 133 -4.43 7.84 1.14
C PRO A 133 -3.26 7.75 0.13
N ALA A 134 -2.03 7.65 0.62
CA ALA A 134 -0.84 7.31 -0.15
C ALA A 134 -0.53 5.81 -0.01
N LYS A 135 -0.24 5.18 -1.15
CA LYS A 135 0.47 3.90 -1.19
C LYS A 135 1.93 4.17 -1.54
N ILE A 136 2.84 3.70 -0.71
CA ILE A 136 4.29 3.88 -0.86
C ILE A 136 4.90 2.50 -1.07
N SER A 137 5.75 2.38 -2.08
CA SER A 137 6.64 1.23 -2.25
C SER A 137 8.03 1.75 -2.60
N LYS A 138 9.03 1.36 -1.81
CA LYS A 138 10.43 1.80 -1.95
C LYS A 138 11.38 0.66 -1.62
N SER A 139 12.45 0.55 -2.41
CA SER A 139 13.56 -0.37 -2.15
C SER A 139 14.79 0.43 -1.72
N PHE A 140 15.49 -0.06 -0.71
CA PHE A 140 16.76 0.50 -0.23
C PHE A 140 17.82 -0.60 -0.17
N SER A 141 19.07 -0.25 -0.47
CA SER A 141 20.20 -1.17 -0.29
C SER A 141 20.84 -0.90 1.07
N ILE A 142 21.02 -1.95 1.88
CA ILE A 142 21.61 -1.89 3.24
C ILE A 142 22.78 -2.87 3.34
#